data_AF-A0A3D2C1L6-F1
#
_entry.id   AF-A0A3D2C1L6-F1
#
_cell.length_a   1.000
_cell.length_b   1.000
_cell.length_c   1.000
_cell.angle_alpha   90.00
_cell.angle_beta   90.00
_cell.angle_gamma   90.00
#
_symmetry.space_group_name_H-M   'P 1'
#
loop_
_entity.id
_entity.type
_entity.pdbx_description
1 polymer ?
#
loop_
_entity_poly.entity_id
_entity_poly.type
_entity_poly.pdbx_seq_one_letter_code
_entity_poly.pdbx_strand_id
1 'polypeptide(L)'
;MATVAVVCAGVAVLSAGMRYNIALHKKKRGEVESNVNGIKTAQQAYEAEFDRYVAAEPHPVSVDALDPEPRVWSVGSAFDTIGWAPDGKVRSTYQVEVTADGTDFRVHGWIDEDGDGVPAYYTATKSINAVRVSPNGVR
;
A
#
# COMPACT_ATOMS: atom_id res chain seq x y z
N MET A 1 -40.84 24.86 40.86
CA MET A 1 -39.46 24.59 40.43
C MET A 1 -39.24 23.09 40.39
N ALA A 2 -39.19 22.51 39.19
CA ALA A 2 -38.60 21.19 38.94
C ALA A 2 -38.23 21.17 37.44
N THR A 3 -36.97 21.45 37.15
CA THR A 3 -36.43 21.47 35.80
C THR A 3 -36.27 20.02 35.33
N VAL A 4 -36.90 19.68 34.21
CA VAL A 4 -36.79 18.38 33.55
C VAL A 4 -35.35 18.18 33.08
N ALA A 5 -34.67 17.18 33.63
CA ALA A 5 -33.39 16.70 33.12
C ALA A 5 -33.66 15.46 32.27
N VAL A 6 -33.81 15.62 30.96
CA VAL A 6 -33.72 14.50 30.00
C VAL A 6 -33.16 15.04 28.69
N VAL A 7 -32.30 14.23 28.07
CA VAL A 7 -31.71 14.32 26.72
C VAL A 7 -30.35 15.03 26.66
N CYS A 8 -29.27 14.24 26.79
CA CYS A 8 -27.97 14.53 26.18
C CYS A 8 -27.08 13.27 26.03
N ALA A 9 -27.64 12.14 25.58
CA ALA A 9 -26.89 10.88 25.43
C ALA A 9 -27.04 10.23 24.03
N GLY A 10 -27.15 11.04 22.97
CA GLY A 10 -27.45 10.52 21.62
C GLY A 10 -26.52 10.92 20.47
N VAL A 11 -25.58 11.85 20.63
CA VAL A 11 -24.87 12.46 19.47
C VAL A 11 -23.34 12.27 19.46
N ALA A 12 -22.73 11.74 20.52
CA ALA A 12 -21.27 11.59 20.57
C ALA A 12 -20.73 10.32 19.86
N VAL A 13 -21.53 9.26 19.74
CA VAL A 13 -21.04 7.93 19.28
C VAL A 13 -20.90 7.86 17.74
N LEU A 14 -21.76 8.56 16.98
CA LEU A 14 -21.72 8.50 15.51
C LEU A 14 -20.50 9.21 14.91
N SER A 15 -20.01 10.27 15.55
CA SER A 15 -18.82 10.99 15.07
C SER A 15 -17.51 10.25 15.34
N ALA A 16 -17.46 9.40 16.37
CA ALA A 16 -16.28 8.60 16.70
C ALA A 16 -16.05 7.47 15.67
N GLY A 17 -17.12 6.77 15.27
CA GLY A 17 -17.05 5.70 14.26
C GLY A 17 -16.63 6.20 12.88
N MET A 18 -17.20 7.33 12.42
CA MET A 18 -16.82 7.94 11.13
C MET A 18 -15.35 8.39 11.13
N ARG A 19 -14.88 9.04 12.21
CA ARG A 19 -13.47 9.47 12.34
C ARG A 19 -12.50 8.29 12.40
N TYR A 20 -12.91 7.18 13.03
CA TYR A 20 -12.13 5.96 13.09
C TYR A 20 -11.90 5.36 11.70
N ASN A 21 -12.94 5.24 10.87
CA ASN A 21 -12.82 4.72 9.52
C ASN A 21 -11.94 5.60 8.62
N ILE A 22 -12.09 6.93 8.68
CA ILE A 22 -11.24 7.87 7.93
C ILE A 22 -9.76 7.71 8.32
N ALA A 23 -9.47 7.57 9.61
CA ALA A 23 -8.11 7.37 10.11
C ALA A 23 -7.53 6.03 9.67
N LEU A 24 -8.33 4.96 9.65
CA LEU A 24 -7.91 3.64 9.17
C LEU A 24 -7.57 3.65 7.67
N HIS A 25 -8.44 4.18 6.81
CA HIS A 25 -8.15 4.25 5.36
C HIS A 25 -6.94 5.14 5.07
N LYS A 26 -6.70 6.20 5.86
CA LYS A 26 -5.46 6.98 5.75
C LYS A 26 -4.21 6.16 6.10
N LYS A 27 -4.26 5.35 7.16
CA LYS A 27 -3.14 4.45 7.51
C LYS A 27 -2.88 3.40 6.43
N LYS A 28 -3.94 2.76 5.93
CA LYS A 28 -3.85 1.77 4.84
C LYS A 28 -3.20 2.35 3.58
N ARG A 29 -3.60 3.56 3.17
CA ARG A 29 -2.98 4.26 2.02
C ARG A 29 -1.51 4.63 2.27
N GLY A 30 -1.20 5.08 3.49
CA GLY A 30 0.17 5.43 3.86
C GLY A 30 1.13 4.24 3.81
N GLU A 31 0.65 3.03 4.11
CA GLU A 31 1.40 1.78 3.97
C GLU A 31 1.88 1.59 2.52
N VAL A 32 0.98 1.68 1.54
CA VAL A 32 1.30 1.44 0.12
C VAL A 32 2.28 2.48 -0.39
N GLU A 33 2.01 3.75 -0.12
CA GLU A 33 2.85 4.85 -0.59
C GLU A 33 4.27 4.76 -0.01
N SER A 34 4.39 4.47 1.28
CA SER A 34 5.69 4.28 1.95
C SER A 34 6.44 3.10 1.36
N ASN A 35 5.77 1.95 1.18
CA ASN A 35 6.42 0.73 0.70
C ASN A 35 6.82 0.83 -0.77
N VAL A 36 5.99 1.42 -1.64
CA VAL A 36 6.34 1.65 -3.06
C VAL A 36 7.57 2.55 -3.17
N ASN A 37 7.67 3.60 -2.36
CA ASN A 37 8.88 4.43 -2.31
C ASN A 37 10.09 3.68 -1.75
N GLY A 38 9.90 2.83 -0.74
CA GLY A 38 10.96 1.97 -0.19
C GLY A 38 11.53 1.01 -1.24
N ILE A 39 10.67 0.36 -2.03
CA ILE A 39 11.08 -0.53 -3.13
C ILE A 39 11.85 0.26 -4.18
N LYS A 40 11.38 1.46 -4.55
CA LYS A 40 12.09 2.34 -5.48
C LYS A 40 13.51 2.64 -4.99
N THR A 41 13.67 3.01 -3.72
CA THR A 41 14.99 3.27 -3.14
C THR A 41 15.87 2.03 -3.17
N ALA A 42 15.32 0.85 -2.87
CA ALA A 42 16.06 -0.42 -2.94
C ALA A 42 16.53 -0.75 -4.37
N GLN A 43 15.68 -0.54 -5.38
CA GLN A 43 16.06 -0.71 -6.79
C GLN A 43 17.21 0.23 -7.19
N GLN A 44 17.14 1.49 -6.78
CA GLN A 44 18.20 2.47 -7.07
C GLN A 44 19.52 2.12 -6.36
N ALA A 45 19.45 1.66 -5.11
CA ALA A 45 20.63 1.20 -4.38
C ALA A 45 21.25 -0.04 -5.04
N TYR A 46 20.43 -1.02 -5.42
CA TYR A 46 20.90 -2.24 -6.08
C TYR A 46 21.53 -1.95 -7.45
N GLU A 47 20.94 -1.06 -8.24
CA GLU A 47 21.53 -0.66 -9.53
C GLU A 47 22.84 0.10 -9.33
N ALA A 48 22.96 0.96 -8.32
CA ALA A 48 24.22 1.64 -8.02
C ALA A 48 25.36 0.67 -7.62
N GLU A 49 25.04 -0.53 -7.14
CA GLU A 49 26.02 -1.54 -6.75
C GLU A 49 26.30 -2.59 -7.85
N PHE A 50 25.29 -2.94 -8.65
CA PHE A 50 25.33 -4.06 -9.58
C PHE A 50 25.01 -3.71 -11.04
N ASP A 51 24.85 -2.42 -11.36
CA ASP A 51 24.56 -1.87 -12.70
C ASP A 51 23.32 -2.48 -13.39
N ARG A 52 22.31 -2.91 -12.61
CA ARG A 52 21.05 -3.48 -13.13
C ARG A 52 19.88 -3.33 -12.17
N TYR A 53 18.66 -3.34 -12.70
CA TYR A 53 17.42 -3.48 -11.92
C TYR A 53 16.97 -4.94 -11.81
N VAL A 54 16.09 -5.22 -10.84
CA VAL A 54 15.58 -6.57 -10.57
C VAL A 54 14.06 -6.59 -10.72
N ALA A 55 13.55 -7.39 -11.65
CA ALA A 55 12.12 -7.65 -11.75
C ALA A 55 11.65 -8.55 -10.60
N ALA A 56 10.43 -8.32 -10.12
CA ALA A 56 9.83 -9.08 -9.04
C ALA A 56 8.37 -9.35 -9.35
N GLU A 57 7.95 -10.61 -9.24
CA GLU A 57 6.55 -11.03 -9.33
C GLU A 57 5.72 -10.48 -8.15
N PRO A 58 4.37 -10.40 -8.29
CA PRO A 58 3.50 -9.93 -7.21
C PRO A 58 3.72 -10.71 -5.90
N HIS A 59 4.01 -9.98 -4.81
CA HIS A 59 4.27 -10.54 -3.48
C HIS A 59 3.64 -9.66 -2.39
N PRO A 60 3.04 -10.23 -1.31
CA PRO A 60 3.06 -11.63 -0.89
C PRO A 60 2.03 -12.54 -1.58
N VAL A 61 1.11 -11.96 -2.34
CA VAL A 61 0.06 -12.69 -3.08
C VAL A 61 -0.13 -12.09 -4.46
N SER A 62 -0.78 -12.81 -5.36
CA SER A 62 -1.22 -12.26 -6.64
C SER A 62 -2.25 -11.14 -6.44
N VAL A 63 -2.35 -10.24 -7.43
CA VAL A 63 -3.33 -9.14 -7.41
C VAL A 63 -4.76 -9.67 -7.33
N ASP A 64 -5.07 -10.80 -7.99
CA ASP A 64 -6.40 -11.42 -7.95
C ASP A 64 -6.77 -12.06 -6.60
N ALA A 65 -5.77 -12.27 -5.72
CA ALA A 65 -5.96 -12.85 -4.39
C ALA A 65 -5.87 -11.77 -3.29
N LEU A 66 -5.93 -10.50 -3.66
CA LEU A 66 -5.90 -9.39 -2.72
C LEU A 66 -7.21 -9.36 -1.92
N ASP A 67 -7.11 -9.11 -0.62
CA ASP A 67 -8.22 -8.95 0.29
C ASP A 67 -7.84 -7.88 1.34
N PRO A 68 -8.78 -7.37 2.15
CA PRO A 68 -8.47 -6.31 3.11
C PRO A 68 -7.66 -6.78 4.34
N GLU A 69 -7.35 -8.07 4.47
CA GLU A 69 -6.68 -8.65 5.63
C GLU A 69 -5.14 -8.51 5.53
N PRO A 70 -4.46 -8.16 6.64
CA PRO A 70 -3.00 -8.03 6.65
C PRO A 70 -2.33 -9.41 6.60
N ARG A 71 -1.43 -9.58 5.63
CA ARG A 71 -0.67 -10.79 5.35
C ARG A 71 0.77 -10.70 5.86
N VAL A 72 1.34 -11.85 6.21
CA VAL A 72 2.76 -11.95 6.55
C VAL A 72 3.60 -11.80 5.28
N TRP A 73 4.64 -10.98 5.32
CA TRP A 73 5.65 -10.94 4.27
C TRP A 73 6.56 -12.16 4.38
N SER A 74 6.44 -13.11 3.46
CA SER A 74 7.31 -14.29 3.45
C SER A 74 8.62 -14.01 2.70
N VAL A 75 9.70 -14.65 3.14
CA VAL A 75 10.98 -14.70 2.41
C VAL A 75 10.87 -15.58 1.17
N GLY A 76 11.86 -15.51 0.29
CA GLY A 76 11.97 -16.28 -0.95
C GLY A 76 11.51 -15.54 -2.20
N SER A 77 11.43 -14.22 -2.16
CA SER A 77 11.00 -13.39 -3.30
C SER A 77 12.16 -12.61 -3.90
N ALA A 78 11.98 -12.08 -5.12
CA ALA A 78 12.98 -11.20 -5.73
C ALA A 78 13.24 -9.92 -4.92
N PHE A 79 12.33 -9.54 -4.01
CA PHE A 79 12.55 -8.43 -3.08
C PHE A 79 13.71 -8.70 -2.10
N ASP A 80 14.00 -9.96 -1.77
CA ASP A 80 15.17 -10.32 -0.96
C ASP A 80 16.48 -10.02 -1.69
N THR A 81 16.47 -10.09 -3.03
CA THR A 81 17.65 -9.80 -3.86
C THR A 81 18.04 -8.33 -3.80
N ILE A 82 17.05 -7.43 -3.74
CA ILE A 82 17.27 -5.99 -3.58
C ILE A 82 17.34 -5.57 -2.10
N GLY A 83 17.35 -6.53 -1.17
CA GLY A 83 17.43 -6.26 0.27
C GLY A 83 16.25 -5.50 0.84
N TRP A 84 15.05 -5.65 0.26
CA TRP A 84 13.86 -4.92 0.69
C TRP A 84 12.80 -5.84 1.31
N ALA A 85 12.22 -5.38 2.41
CA ALA A 85 11.02 -5.96 3.02
C ALA A 85 10.20 -4.84 3.70
N PRO A 86 8.87 -4.98 3.81
CA PRO A 86 8.03 -4.05 4.53
C PRO A 86 8.18 -4.20 6.05
N ASP A 87 7.74 -3.19 6.80
CA ASP A 87 7.66 -3.26 8.25
C ASP A 87 6.42 -4.08 8.69
N GLY A 88 6.65 -5.34 9.04
CA GLY A 88 5.63 -6.23 9.57
C GLY A 88 4.66 -6.77 8.52
N LYS A 89 3.39 -6.94 8.91
CA LYS A 89 2.34 -7.46 8.02
C LYS A 89 1.84 -6.37 7.08
N VAL A 90 1.59 -6.74 5.84
CA VAL A 90 1.11 -5.83 4.78
C VAL A 90 -0.26 -6.26 4.25
N ARG A 91 -1.10 -5.30 3.89
CA ARG A 91 -2.38 -5.53 3.19
C ARG A 91 -2.23 -5.46 1.67
N SER A 92 -1.09 -4.99 1.22
CA SER A 92 -0.83 -4.71 -0.18
C SER A 92 0.00 -5.81 -0.80
N THR A 93 -0.06 -5.92 -2.13
CA THR A 93 0.91 -6.67 -2.92
C THR A 93 1.74 -5.72 -3.77
N TYR A 94 3.01 -6.07 -3.99
CA TYR A 94 3.96 -5.28 -4.76
C TYR A 94 4.58 -6.12 -5.87
N GLN A 95 4.83 -5.48 -7.02
CA GLN A 95 5.51 -6.06 -8.17
C GLN A 95 6.52 -5.04 -8.70
N VAL A 96 7.60 -5.52 -9.33
CA VAL A 96 8.53 -4.69 -10.08
C VAL A 96 8.65 -5.21 -11.51
N GLU A 97 8.34 -4.35 -12.47
CA GLU A 97 8.63 -4.57 -13.89
C GLU A 97 9.88 -3.78 -14.26
N VAL A 98 10.81 -4.38 -14.99
CA VAL A 98 11.99 -3.70 -15.55
C VAL A 98 11.74 -3.46 -17.04
N THR A 99 12.13 -2.30 -17.55
CA THR A 99 11.98 -2.01 -18.99
C THR A 99 12.81 -2.98 -19.84
N ALA A 100 12.39 -3.22 -21.08
CA ALA A 100 13.05 -4.19 -21.95
C ALA A 100 14.53 -3.86 -22.24
N ASP A 101 14.91 -2.59 -22.17
CA ASP A 101 16.27 -2.10 -22.31
C ASP A 101 17.06 -2.05 -20.99
N GLY A 102 16.42 -2.36 -19.85
CA GLY A 102 17.04 -2.41 -18.53
C GLY A 102 17.35 -1.05 -17.91
N THR A 103 16.91 0.06 -18.50
CA THR A 103 17.31 1.43 -18.08
C THR A 103 16.38 2.06 -17.05
N ASP A 104 15.18 1.53 -16.87
CA ASP A 104 14.18 1.99 -15.89
C ASP A 104 13.42 0.78 -15.31
N PHE A 105 12.62 1.05 -14.28
CA PHE A 105 11.70 0.10 -13.67
C PHE A 105 10.38 0.78 -13.33
N ARG A 106 9.35 -0.04 -13.14
CA ARG A 106 8.08 0.36 -12.57
C ARG A 106 7.79 -0.48 -11.35
N VAL A 107 7.62 0.18 -10.22
CA VAL A 107 7.06 -0.43 -9.02
C VAL A 107 5.55 -0.31 -9.10
N HIS A 108 4.88 -1.38 -8.76
CA HIS A 108 3.44 -1.47 -8.66
C HIS A 108 3.07 -1.80 -7.22
N GLY A 109 2.05 -1.14 -6.69
CA GLY A 109 1.46 -1.45 -5.39
C GLY A 109 -0.05 -1.49 -5.51
N TRP A 110 -0.67 -2.57 -5.05
CA TRP A 110 -2.12 -2.72 -5.02
C TRP A 110 -2.61 -2.96 -3.61
N ILE A 111 -3.72 -2.31 -3.24
CA ILE A 111 -4.41 -2.51 -1.96
C ILE A 111 -5.93 -2.51 -2.17
N ASP A 112 -6.62 -3.45 -1.56
CA ASP A 112 -8.08 -3.40 -1.39
C ASP A 112 -8.38 -2.64 -0.09
N GLU A 113 -8.56 -1.31 -0.20
CA GLU A 113 -8.58 -0.42 0.97
C GLU A 113 -9.88 -0.51 1.78
N ASP A 114 -10.97 -0.89 1.14
CA ASP A 114 -12.34 -0.92 1.66
C ASP A 114 -13.04 -2.29 1.55
N GLY A 115 -12.43 -3.28 0.89
CA GLY A 115 -12.91 -4.65 0.85
C GLY A 115 -13.97 -4.90 -0.23
N ASP A 116 -14.03 -4.04 -1.25
CA ASP A 116 -14.98 -4.12 -2.37
C ASP A 116 -14.50 -5.04 -3.50
N GLY A 117 -13.26 -5.54 -3.40
CA GLY A 117 -12.61 -6.37 -4.41
C GLY A 117 -12.03 -5.57 -5.59
N VAL A 118 -12.03 -4.24 -5.54
CA VAL A 118 -11.46 -3.36 -6.56
C VAL A 118 -10.21 -2.66 -5.99
N PRO A 119 -9.01 -3.10 -6.39
CA PRO A 119 -7.79 -2.59 -5.78
C PRO A 119 -7.50 -1.14 -6.18
N ALA A 120 -7.16 -0.32 -5.18
CA ALA A 120 -6.44 0.92 -5.41
C ALA A 120 -5.03 0.62 -5.93
N TYR A 121 -4.57 1.41 -6.89
CA TYR A 121 -3.30 1.17 -7.59
C TYR A 121 -2.35 2.36 -7.44
N TYR A 122 -1.11 2.03 -7.06
CA TYR A 122 0.01 2.93 -6.86
C TYR A 122 1.16 2.52 -7.76
N THR A 123 1.90 3.52 -8.26
CA THR A 123 3.10 3.25 -9.06
C THR A 123 4.23 4.23 -8.77
N ALA A 124 5.45 3.80 -8.98
CA ALA A 124 6.65 4.63 -9.00
C ALA A 124 7.59 4.15 -10.12
N THR A 125 8.45 5.04 -10.60
CA THR A 125 9.56 4.69 -11.51
C THR A 125 10.88 5.22 -10.96
N LYS A 126 11.99 5.04 -11.67
CA LYS A 126 13.26 5.69 -11.30
C LYS A 126 13.10 7.19 -11.05
N SER A 127 12.34 7.86 -11.91
CA SER A 127 12.19 9.33 -11.90
C SER A 127 10.95 9.84 -11.16
N ILE A 128 9.96 8.99 -10.88
CA ILE A 128 8.68 9.39 -10.28
C ILE A 128 8.52 8.70 -8.93
N ASN A 129 8.18 9.44 -7.88
CA ASN A 129 7.86 8.85 -6.56
C ASN A 129 6.48 8.18 -6.59
N ALA A 130 6.12 7.47 -5.51
CA ALA A 130 4.82 6.80 -5.42
C ALA A 130 3.68 7.78 -5.72
N VAL A 131 2.90 7.46 -6.75
CA VAL A 131 1.67 8.16 -7.12
C VAL A 131 0.52 7.17 -7.17
N ARG A 132 -0.63 7.57 -6.62
CA ARG A 132 -1.88 6.82 -6.81
C ARG A 132 -2.43 7.11 -8.20
N VAL A 133 -2.69 6.06 -8.98
CA VAL A 133 -3.25 6.16 -10.34
C VAL A 133 -4.76 5.93 -10.34
N SER A 134 -5.25 5.05 -9.46
CA SER A 134 -6.70 4.82 -9.29
C SER A 134 -7.39 6.06 -8.72
N PRO A 135 -8.66 6.36 -9.09
CA PRO A 135 -9.45 7.42 -8.49
C PRO A 135 -9.51 7.31 -6.94
N ASN A 136 -9.67 8.45 -6.27
CA ASN A 136 -9.94 8.44 -4.83
C ASN A 136 -11.37 7.91 -4.58
N GLY A 137 -11.48 6.83 -3.81
CA GLY A 137 -12.79 6.21 -3.54
C GLY A 137 -13.23 5.26 -4.65
N VAL A 138 -12.32 4.38 -5.07
CA VAL A 138 -12.76 3.03 -5.49
C VAL A 138 -13.64 2.47 -4.36
N ARG A 139 -14.76 1.87 -4.70
CA ARG A 139 -16.00 1.85 -3.91
C ARG A 139 -16.80 0.59 -4.15
#